data_AF-K8EED3-F1
#
_entry.id   AF-K8EED3-F1
#
_cell.length_a   1.000
_cell.length_b   1.000
_cell.length_c   1.000
_cell.angle_alpha   90.00
_cell.angle_beta   90.00
_cell.angle_gamma   90.00
#
_symmetry.space_group_name_H-M   'P 1'
#
loop_
_entity.id
_entity.type
_entity.pdbx_description
1 polymer ?
#
loop_
_entity_poly.entity_id
_entity_poly.type
_entity_poly.pdbx_seq_one_letter_code
_entity_poly.pdbx_strand_id
1 'polypeptide(L)'
;MITIYCRVAKFYRKIEEYKKALNLINLGIAIQKNEQVFFCLDTLIYEKGSSLAALGKKKEAEQQFFYSAAMAEFNQNTTLVKLIKEQVGNYQLEGYRYW
;
A
#
# COMPACT_ATOMS: atom_id res chain seq x y z
N MET A 1 11.99 -8.61 -11.87
CA MET A 1 12.46 -7.52 -10.99
C MET A 1 11.35 -6.91 -10.13
N ILE A 2 10.18 -6.57 -10.67
CA ILE A 2 9.09 -5.91 -9.92
C ILE A 2 8.53 -6.71 -8.73
N THR A 3 8.47 -8.04 -8.84
CA THR A 3 8.10 -8.93 -7.73
C THR A 3 9.04 -8.84 -6.52
N ILE A 4 10.29 -8.42 -6.72
CA ILE A 4 11.27 -8.23 -5.64
C ILE A 4 10.82 -7.05 -4.78
N TYR A 5 10.44 -5.92 -5.37
CA TYR A 5 9.98 -4.75 -4.62
C TYR A 5 8.74 -5.02 -3.78
N CYS A 6 7.79 -5.81 -4.30
CA CYS A 6 6.60 -6.22 -3.54
C CYS A 6 6.95 -7.12 -2.35
N ARG A 7 7.84 -8.10 -2.57
CA ARG A 7 8.30 -9.02 -1.51
C ARG A 7 9.10 -8.29 -0.44
N VAL A 8 9.96 -7.37 -0.87
CA VAL A 8 10.82 -6.56 0.00
C VAL A 8 10.01 -5.56 0.81
N ALA A 9 9.02 -4.88 0.20
CA ALA A 9 8.09 -4.00 0.92
C ALA A 9 7.36 -4.75 2.04
N LYS A 10 6.80 -5.92 1.72
CA LYS A 10 6.10 -6.78 2.68
C LYS A 10 7.03 -7.30 3.78
N PHE A 11 8.28 -7.63 3.45
CA PHE A 11 9.29 -8.08 4.42
C PHE A 11 9.66 -6.97 5.40
N TYR A 12 10.03 -5.77 4.92
CA TYR A 12 10.42 -4.67 5.79
C TYR A 12 9.27 -4.15 6.66
N ARG A 13 8.02 -4.19 6.16
CA ARG A 13 6.85 -3.90 7.01
C ARG A 13 6.69 -4.94 8.13
N LYS A 14 6.88 -6.23 7.83
CA LYS A 14 6.74 -7.33 8.82
C LYS A 14 7.76 -7.26 9.95
N ILE A 15 8.93 -6.68 9.71
CA ILE A 15 9.96 -6.47 10.76
C ILE A 15 9.91 -5.05 11.34
N GLU A 16 8.81 -4.33 11.12
CA GLU A 16 8.51 -3.00 11.68
C GLU A 16 9.49 -1.88 11.30
N GLU A 17 10.26 -2.11 10.23
CA GLU A 17 11.21 -1.14 9.68
C GLU A 17 10.52 -0.20 8.69
N TYR A 18 9.48 0.51 9.16
CA TYR A 18 8.53 1.24 8.31
C TYR A 18 9.18 2.33 7.45
N LYS A 19 10.22 3.01 7.96
CA LYS A 19 10.97 4.02 7.18
C LYS A 19 11.74 3.38 6.02
N LYS A 20 12.36 2.22 6.24
CA LYS A 20 13.06 1.46 5.19
C LYS A 20 12.06 0.91 4.17
N ALA A 21 10.92 0.40 4.66
CA ALA A 21 9.83 -0.04 3.80
C ALA A 21 9.36 1.10 2.88
N LEU A 22 9.12 2.31 3.42
CA LEU A 22 8.70 3.47 2.62
C LEU A 22 9.71 3.84 1.53
N ASN A 23 11.01 3.83 1.83
CA ASN A 23 12.03 4.14 0.83
C ASN A 23 12.01 3.14 -0.33
N LEU A 24 11.91 1.85 -0.03
CA LEU A 24 11.90 0.78 -1.03
C LEU A 24 10.59 0.75 -1.84
N ILE A 25 9.46 1.02 -1.18
CA ILE A 25 8.16 1.16 -1.83
C ILE A 25 8.19 2.34 -2.80
N ASN A 26 8.67 3.51 -2.38
CA ASN A 26 8.76 4.69 -3.24
C ASN A 26 9.69 4.44 -4.44
N LEU A 27 10.81 3.75 -4.25
CA LEU A 27 11.70 3.34 -5.34
C LEU A 27 10.99 2.40 -6.32
N GLY A 28 10.28 1.38 -5.81
CA GLY A 28 9.53 0.45 -6.65
C GLY A 28 8.45 1.15 -7.48
N ILE A 29 7.70 2.06 -6.88
CA ILE A 29 6.69 2.88 -7.57
C ILE A 29 7.35 3.76 -8.65
N ALA A 30 8.49 4.39 -8.35
CA ALA A 30 9.20 5.24 -9.31
C ALA A 30 9.70 4.44 -10.53
N ILE A 31 10.26 3.25 -10.31
CA ILE A 31 10.70 2.36 -11.40
C ILE A 31 9.50 1.95 -12.26
N GLN A 32 8.40 1.52 -11.64
CA GLN A 32 7.18 1.15 -12.35
C GLN A 32 6.61 2.28 -13.21
N LYS A 33 6.62 3.51 -12.68
CA LYS A 33 6.18 4.68 -13.43
C LYS A 33 7.08 4.96 -14.63
N ASN A 34 8.40 4.84 -14.46
CA ASN A 34 9.37 5.07 -15.53
C ASN A 34 9.28 4.00 -16.62
N GLU A 35 9.06 2.75 -16.24
CA GLU A 35 8.94 1.61 -17.17
C GLU A 35 7.53 1.45 -17.75
N GLN A 36 6.56 2.24 -17.29
CA GLN A 36 5.12 2.11 -17.63
C GLN A 36 4.54 0.71 -17.31
N VAL A 37 5.04 0.08 -16.24
CA VAL A 37 4.58 -1.24 -15.78
C VAL A 37 3.93 -1.12 -14.41
N PHE A 38 2.62 -1.38 -14.32
CA PHE A 38 1.84 -1.21 -13.08
C PHE A 38 1.58 -2.53 -12.32
N PHE A 39 2.41 -3.54 -12.54
CA PHE A 39 2.24 -4.86 -11.93
C PHE A 39 2.39 -4.80 -10.40
N CYS A 40 1.40 -5.31 -9.66
CA CYS A 40 1.33 -5.27 -8.19
C CYS A 40 1.41 -3.86 -7.57
N LEU A 41 1.13 -2.81 -8.34
CA LEU A 41 1.15 -1.44 -7.82
C LEU A 41 0.10 -1.24 -6.71
N ASP A 42 -1.04 -1.94 -6.79
CA ASP A 42 -2.10 -1.94 -5.77
C ASP A 42 -1.55 -2.36 -4.40
N THR A 43 -0.72 -3.40 -4.40
CA THR A 43 -0.05 -3.95 -3.22
C THR A 43 1.03 -3.02 -2.71
N LEU A 44 1.83 -2.39 -3.58
CA LEU A 44 2.85 -1.41 -3.15
C LEU A 44 2.21 -0.19 -2.49
N ILE A 45 1.11 0.31 -3.05
CA ILE A 45 0.36 1.43 -2.47
C ILE A 45 -0.27 1.02 -1.13
N TYR A 46 -0.80 -0.21 -1.01
CA TYR A 46 -1.29 -0.75 0.27
C TYR A 46 -0.19 -0.77 1.34
N GLU A 47 0.98 -1.34 1.01
CA GLU A 47 2.10 -1.45 1.95
C GLU A 47 2.60 -0.04 2.35
N LYS A 48 2.49 0.95 1.45
CA LYS A 48 2.76 2.36 1.74
C LYS A 48 1.78 2.92 2.77
N GLY A 49 0.48 2.72 2.55
CA GLY A 49 -0.57 3.15 3.47
C GLY A 49 -0.42 2.53 4.85
N SER A 50 -0.18 1.21 4.92
CA SER A 50 0.05 0.50 6.18
C SER A 50 1.29 1.01 6.92
N SER A 51 2.40 1.27 6.20
CA SER A 51 3.61 1.83 6.80
C SER A 51 3.42 3.27 7.31
N LEU A 52 2.64 4.10 6.60
CA LEU A 52 2.31 5.45 7.04
C LEU A 52 1.40 5.44 8.28
N ALA A 53 0.41 4.54 8.30
CA ALA A 53 -0.49 4.37 9.44
C ALA A 53 0.26 3.96 10.70
N ALA A 54 1.19 2.99 10.58
CA ALA A 54 2.07 2.57 11.66
C ALA A 54 2.98 3.70 12.20
N LEU A 55 3.32 4.67 11.34
CA LEU A 55 4.08 5.87 11.71
C LEU A 55 3.20 7.01 12.24
N GLY A 56 1.90 6.80 12.43
CA GLY A 56 0.95 7.82 12.90
C GLY A 56 0.57 8.88 11.86
N LYS A 57 0.98 8.71 10.59
CA LYS A 57 0.69 9.63 9.49
C LYS A 57 -0.67 9.34 8.87
N LYS A 58 -1.73 9.60 9.64
CA LYS A 58 -3.11 9.17 9.33
C LYS A 58 -3.61 9.67 7.98
N LYS A 59 -3.50 10.98 7.70
CA LYS A 59 -3.99 11.58 6.46
C LYS A 59 -3.31 11.00 5.22
N GLU A 60 -1.99 10.84 5.27
CA GLU A 60 -1.25 10.24 4.17
C GLU A 60 -1.60 8.76 4.01
N ALA A 61 -1.81 8.04 5.11
CA ALA A 61 -2.23 6.64 5.07
C ALA A 61 -3.62 6.47 4.45
N GLU A 62 -4.60 7.29 4.85
CA GLU A 62 -5.96 7.33 4.28
C GLU A 62 -5.92 7.50 2.76
N GLN A 63 -5.12 8.47 2.29
CA GLN A 63 -4.95 8.71 0.86
C GLN A 63 -4.34 7.51 0.13
N GLN A 64 -3.35 6.84 0.72
CA GLN A 64 -2.78 5.64 0.09
C GLN A 64 -3.76 4.46 0.11
N PHE A 65 -4.48 4.24 1.21
CA PHE A 65 -5.49 3.18 1.27
C PHE A 65 -6.61 3.39 0.26
N PHE A 66 -7.00 4.64 0.00
CA PHE A 66 -7.91 4.96 -1.09
C PHE A 66 -7.39 4.52 -2.46
N TYR A 67 -6.18 4.95 -2.83
CA TYR A 67 -5.61 4.62 -4.12
C TYR A 67 -5.44 3.11 -4.29
N SER A 68 -5.02 2.42 -3.23
CA SER A 68 -4.88 0.97 -3.23
C SER A 68 -6.24 0.28 -3.39
N ALA A 69 -7.27 0.75 -2.69
CA ALA A 69 -8.62 0.22 -2.78
C ALA A 69 -9.19 0.34 -4.19
N ALA A 70 -9.13 1.54 -4.79
CA ALA A 70 -9.62 1.78 -6.13
C ALA A 70 -8.97 0.83 -7.15
N MET A 71 -7.65 0.61 -7.02
CA MET A 71 -6.93 -0.25 -7.95
C MET A 71 -7.11 -1.75 -7.66
N ALA A 72 -7.27 -2.13 -6.40
CA ALA A 72 -7.61 -3.49 -6.00
C ALA A 72 -8.99 -3.89 -6.53
N GLU A 73 -9.98 -3.00 -6.45
CA GLU A 73 -11.32 -3.20 -7.03
C GLU A 73 -11.24 -3.32 -8.56
N PHE A 74 -10.50 -2.41 -9.23
CA PHE A 74 -10.28 -2.48 -10.68
C PHE A 74 -9.65 -3.82 -11.11
N ASN A 75 -8.68 -4.32 -10.34
CA ASN A 75 -8.01 -5.59 -10.57
C ASN A 75 -8.79 -6.82 -10.06
N GLN A 76 -9.99 -6.64 -9.49
CA GLN A 76 -10.80 -7.68 -8.85
C GLN A 76 -10.03 -8.45 -7.73
N ASN A 77 -9.09 -7.77 -7.08
CA ASN A 77 -8.27 -8.30 -6.00
C ASN A 77 -9.03 -8.23 -4.66
N THR A 78 -10.08 -9.04 -4.53
CA THR A 78 -10.98 -9.04 -3.37
C THR A 78 -10.28 -9.33 -2.04
N THR A 79 -9.17 -10.09 -2.08
CA THR A 79 -8.32 -10.34 -0.91
C THR A 79 -7.69 -9.05 -0.40
N LEU A 80 -7.13 -8.24 -1.30
CA LEU A 80 -6.50 -6.97 -0.93
C LEU A 80 -7.54 -5.96 -0.44
N VAL A 81 -8.72 -5.92 -1.05
CA VAL A 81 -9.86 -5.10 -0.58
C VAL A 81 -10.22 -5.41 0.87
N LYS A 82 -10.37 -6.69 1.23
CA LYS A 82 -10.67 -7.11 2.60
C LYS A 82 -9.59 -6.65 3.58
N LEU A 83 -8.32 -6.84 3.20
CA LEU A 83 -7.18 -6.44 4.01
C LEU A 83 -7.13 -4.93 4.25
N ILE A 84 -7.44 -4.13 3.23
CA ILE A 84 -7.52 -2.66 3.36
C ILE A 84 -8.61 -2.27 4.36
N LYS A 85 -9.81 -2.84 4.25
CA LYS A 85 -10.93 -2.55 5.16
C LYS A 85 -10.57 -2.85 6.62
N GLU A 86 -9.91 -3.97 6.86
CA GLU A 86 -9.43 -4.35 8.19
C GLU A 86 -8.41 -3.33 8.74
N GLN A 87 -7.40 -2.96 7.93
CA GLN A 87 -6.38 -2.00 8.37
C GLN A 87 -6.95 -0.61 8.63
N VAL A 88 -7.86 -0.12 7.78
CA VAL A 88 -8.53 1.17 7.97
C VAL A 88 -9.28 1.19 9.32
N GLY A 89 -9.98 0.10 9.66
CA GLY A 89 -10.63 -0.06 10.96
C GLY A 89 -9.63 -0.09 12.12
N ASN A 90 -8.59 -0.90 12.02
CA ASN A 90 -7.58 -1.08 13.08
C ASN A 90 -6.85 0.21 13.43
N TYR A 91 -6.57 1.07 12.45
CA TYR A 91 -5.89 2.34 12.66
C TYR A 91 -6.84 3.52 12.93
N GLN A 92 -8.16 3.27 12.98
CA GLN A 92 -9.20 4.30 13.12
C GLN A 92 -9.00 5.43 12.09
N LEU A 93 -8.82 5.03 10.84
CA LEU A 93 -8.66 5.94 9.71
C LEU A 93 -10.03 6.25 9.11
N GLU A 94 -10.17 7.42 8.49
CA GLU A 94 -11.34 7.70 7.68
C GLU A 94 -11.36 6.78 6.46
N GLY A 95 -12.28 5.82 6.46
CA GLY A 95 -12.56 5.00 5.29
C GLY A 95 -13.11 5.85 4.16
N TYR A 96 -12.80 5.48 2.93
CA TYR A 96 -13.43 6.12 1.77
C TYR A 96 -14.94 5.86 1.77
N ARG A 97 -15.76 6.83 1.34
CA ARG A 97 -17.23 6.79 1.48
C ARG A 97 -18.00 6.00 0.41
N TYR A 98 -17.34 5.16 -0.39
CA TYR A 98 -17.97 4.45 -1.51
C TYR A 98 -18.09 2.93 -1.29
N TRP A 99 -18.21 2.47 -0.05
CA TRP A 99 -18.43 1.06 0.31
C TRP A 99 -19.68 0.91 1.18
#